data_AF-A0A3B7QFY7-F1
#
_entry.id   AF-A0A3B7QFY7-F1
#
_cell.length_a   1.000
_cell.length_b   1.000
_cell.length_c   1.000
_cell.angle_alpha   90.00
_cell.angle_beta   90.00
_cell.angle_gamma   90.00
#
_symmetry.space_group_name_H-M   'P 1'
#
loop_
_entity.id
_entity.type
_entity.pdbx_description
1 polymer ?
#
loop_
_entity_poly.entity_id
_entity_poly.type
_entity_poly.pdbx_seq_one_letter_code
_entity_poly.pdbx_strand_id
1 'polypeptide(L)'
;MNGWMEKLKQYNWKNTDRLAPAALAVLIICLCWQMAALLWLLLAPPQAMQPQRAELGSQQAQVPNISSFSLFQEAGRASGADAQLNMALQGVMVGYPSQYSSAVIKVNETAERYRVGDVIEGSSYALSEVHWDRAVLRSASGAVRELAFKGIENGLNQPISPSSPSAQPGSSMQQASPEQNAIGQAVQRIQENREQYLQEMGVSSSAGGGFEVTARTPAGLRNKLGLQPGDRIMSLNGQAVGQGQSEAQLLEQARREGQVKLEIKRGDQVMTVQQDFK
;
A
#
# COMPACT_ATOMS: atom_id res chain seq x y z
N MET A 1 -45.53 -66.69 39.86
CA MET A 1 -45.12 -66.06 38.60
C MET A 1 -46.09 -66.34 37.43
N ASN A 2 -47.39 -66.61 37.68
CA ASN A 2 -48.33 -67.06 36.63
C ASN A 2 -49.58 -66.16 36.44
N GLY A 3 -49.71 -65.03 37.14
CA GLY A 3 -50.88 -64.15 37.04
C GLY A 3 -50.88 -63.20 35.82
N TRP A 4 -49.72 -62.95 35.21
CA TRP A 4 -49.60 -62.03 34.07
C TRP A 4 -50.07 -62.65 32.75
N MET A 5 -50.01 -63.97 32.61
CA MET A 5 -50.47 -64.64 31.38
C MET A 5 -51.99 -64.69 31.26
N GLU A 6 -52.74 -64.71 32.37
CA GLU A 6 -54.21 -64.65 32.31
C GLU A 6 -54.74 -63.26 31.94
N LYS A 7 -54.04 -62.19 32.36
CA LYS A 7 -54.37 -60.81 31.98
C LYS A 7 -54.16 -60.53 30.49
N LEU A 8 -53.23 -61.23 29.84
CA LEU A 8 -52.97 -61.12 28.39
C LEU A 8 -54.03 -61.83 27.54
N LYS A 9 -54.69 -62.87 28.07
CA LYS A 9 -55.64 -63.69 27.30
C LYS A 9 -57.05 -63.10 27.21
N GLN A 10 -57.38 -62.12 28.06
CA GLN A 10 -58.65 -61.38 28.03
C GLN A 10 -58.58 -60.08 27.20
N TYR A 11 -57.46 -59.77 26.55
CA TYR A 11 -57.37 -58.57 25.71
C TYR A 11 -58.08 -58.80 24.38
N ASN A 12 -59.24 -58.15 24.25
CA ASN A 12 -60.26 -58.34 23.23
C ASN A 12 -59.69 -58.10 21.80
N TRP A 13 -59.40 -59.18 21.06
CA TRP A 13 -58.81 -59.16 19.71
C TRP A 13 -59.67 -58.44 18.64
N LYS A 14 -60.93 -58.09 18.93
CA LYS A 14 -61.75 -57.27 18.03
C LYS A 14 -61.30 -55.81 17.92
N ASN A 15 -60.65 -55.26 18.96
CA ASN A 15 -60.09 -53.91 18.90
C ASN A 15 -58.70 -53.88 18.26
N THR A 16 -57.99 -55.02 18.26
CA THR A 16 -56.68 -55.17 17.60
C THR A 16 -56.78 -54.92 16.10
N ASP A 17 -57.87 -55.31 15.43
CA ASP A 17 -58.05 -55.08 13.98
C ASP A 17 -58.18 -53.59 13.62
N ARG A 18 -58.75 -52.77 14.53
CA ARG A 18 -58.83 -51.31 14.36
C ARG A 18 -57.59 -50.58 14.88
N LEU A 19 -56.89 -51.16 15.85
CA LEU A 19 -55.63 -50.63 16.38
C LEU A 19 -54.43 -50.99 15.51
N ALA A 20 -54.49 -52.08 14.72
CA ALA A 20 -53.47 -52.51 13.80
C ALA A 20 -53.10 -51.43 12.75
N PRO A 21 -54.05 -50.79 12.03
CA PRO A 21 -53.70 -49.73 11.09
C PRO A 21 -53.15 -48.49 11.80
N ALA A 22 -53.63 -48.17 13.00
CA ALA A 22 -53.10 -47.04 13.78
C ALA A 22 -51.66 -47.31 14.28
N ALA A 23 -51.40 -48.51 14.78
CA ALA A 23 -50.07 -48.94 15.20
C ALA A 23 -49.10 -49.00 14.02
N LEU A 24 -49.55 -49.48 12.85
CA LEU A 24 -48.78 -49.49 11.61
C LEU A 24 -48.48 -48.06 11.13
N ALA A 25 -49.44 -47.15 11.17
CA ALA A 25 -49.22 -45.74 10.83
C ALA A 25 -48.20 -45.07 11.75
N VAL A 26 -48.27 -45.33 13.06
CA VAL A 26 -47.26 -44.83 14.04
C VAL A 26 -45.88 -45.41 13.75
N LEU A 27 -45.78 -46.71 13.42
CA LEU A 27 -44.51 -47.34 13.04
C LEU A 27 -43.93 -46.73 11.76
N ILE A 28 -44.78 -46.47 10.74
CA ILE A 28 -44.35 -45.83 9.49
C ILE A 28 -43.86 -44.40 9.76
N ILE A 29 -44.56 -43.62 10.58
CA ILE A 29 -44.13 -42.26 10.94
C ILE A 29 -42.79 -42.29 11.67
N CYS A 30 -42.62 -43.22 12.61
CA CYS A 30 -41.36 -43.39 13.35
C CYS A 30 -40.21 -43.79 12.42
N LEU A 31 -40.46 -44.70 11.47
CA LEU A 31 -39.48 -45.13 10.47
C LEU A 31 -39.12 -43.98 9.51
N CYS A 32 -40.11 -43.20 9.06
CA CYS A 32 -39.91 -42.04 8.22
C CYS A 32 -39.06 -40.97 8.93
N TRP A 33 -39.31 -40.73 10.23
CA TRP A 33 -38.50 -39.84 11.05
C TRP A 33 -37.04 -40.31 11.14
N GLN A 34 -36.81 -41.60 11.40
CA GLN A 34 -35.45 -42.16 11.47
C GLN A 34 -34.71 -42.03 10.13
N MET A 35 -35.40 -42.29 9.01
CA MET A 35 -34.83 -42.14 7.67
C MET A 35 -34.50 -40.68 7.36
N ALA A 36 -35.35 -39.73 7.75
CA ALA A 36 -35.08 -38.30 7.59
C ALA A 36 -33.86 -37.85 8.41
N ALA A 37 -33.73 -38.34 9.65
CA ALA A 37 -32.58 -38.04 10.50
C ALA A 37 -31.26 -38.61 9.91
N LEU A 38 -31.29 -39.84 9.40
CA LEU A 38 -30.14 -40.46 8.72
C LEU A 38 -29.78 -39.73 7.42
N LEU A 39 -30.79 -39.36 6.64
CA LEU A 39 -30.60 -38.57 5.41
C LEU A 39 -29.95 -37.22 5.74
N TRP A 40 -30.39 -36.55 6.81
CA TRP A 40 -29.82 -35.28 7.24
C TRP A 40 -28.35 -35.40 7.65
N LEU A 41 -27.99 -36.52 8.30
CA LEU A 41 -26.61 -36.80 8.70
C LEU A 41 -25.71 -37.13 7.50
N LEU A 42 -26.25 -37.70 6.43
CA LEU A 42 -25.52 -37.98 5.19
C LEU A 42 -25.36 -36.72 4.31
N LEU A 43 -26.40 -35.89 4.20
CA LEU A 43 -26.37 -34.65 3.39
C LEU A 43 -25.60 -33.52 4.08
N ALA A 44 -25.74 -33.40 5.40
CA ALA A 44 -25.12 -32.35 6.20
C ALA A 44 -24.50 -32.96 7.47
N PRO A 45 -23.41 -33.74 7.34
CA PRO A 45 -22.70 -34.25 8.50
C PRO A 45 -22.27 -33.04 9.36
N PRO A 46 -22.51 -33.07 10.69
CA PRO A 46 -22.13 -31.97 11.56
C PRO A 46 -20.62 -31.79 11.50
N GLN A 47 -20.19 -30.75 10.78
CA GLN A 47 -18.79 -30.40 10.62
C GLN A 47 -18.29 -29.97 12.00
N ALA A 48 -17.26 -30.64 12.54
CA ALA A 48 -16.56 -30.12 13.70
C ALA A 48 -15.95 -28.76 13.28
N MET A 49 -16.25 -27.69 14.03
CA MET A 49 -15.61 -26.39 13.84
C MET A 49 -14.09 -26.58 13.95
N GLN A 50 -13.40 -26.59 12.81
CA GLN A 50 -11.94 -26.57 12.80
C GLN A 50 -11.49 -25.12 13.06
N PRO A 51 -10.66 -24.86 14.08
CA PRO A 51 -10.07 -23.55 14.24
C PRO A 51 -9.12 -23.30 13.06
N GLN A 52 -9.41 -22.27 12.28
CA GLN A 52 -8.54 -21.80 11.20
C GLN A 52 -7.17 -21.48 11.79
N ARG A 53 -6.17 -22.32 11.51
CA ARG A 53 -4.80 -22.04 11.95
C ARG A 53 -4.27 -20.90 11.08
N ALA A 54 -4.20 -19.71 11.64
CA ALA A 54 -3.58 -18.56 10.99
C ALA A 54 -2.11 -18.91 10.70
N GLU A 55 -1.78 -19.10 9.42
CA GLU A 55 -0.40 -19.18 8.99
C GLU A 55 0.22 -17.79 9.12
N LEU A 56 1.30 -17.66 9.91
CA LEU A 56 2.07 -16.43 10.06
C LEU A 56 2.96 -16.15 8.84
N GLY A 57 2.42 -16.36 7.64
CA GLY A 57 3.04 -16.04 6.36
C GLY A 57 2.17 -15.03 5.61
N SER A 58 2.79 -14.00 5.05
CA SER A 58 2.15 -12.96 4.24
C SER A 58 1.60 -13.55 2.93
N GLN A 59 0.45 -14.19 3.01
CA GLN A 59 -0.41 -14.49 1.87
C GLN A 59 -1.63 -13.58 2.02
N GLN A 60 -1.54 -12.38 1.46
CA GLN A 60 -2.71 -11.51 1.32
C GLN A 60 -3.76 -12.28 0.51
N ALA A 61 -4.91 -12.56 1.13
CA ALA A 61 -6.07 -13.07 0.41
C ALA A 61 -6.33 -12.12 -0.76
N GLN A 62 -6.32 -12.66 -1.98
CA GLN A 62 -6.48 -11.89 -3.19
C GLN A 62 -7.92 -11.37 -3.25
N VAL A 63 -8.14 -10.20 -2.66
CA VAL A 63 -9.45 -9.54 -2.60
C VAL A 63 -9.85 -9.20 -4.04
N PRO A 64 -10.98 -9.72 -4.55
CA PRO A 64 -11.50 -9.31 -5.84
C PRO A 64 -11.68 -7.80 -5.85
N ASN A 65 -11.25 -7.14 -6.92
CA ASN A 65 -11.28 -5.68 -7.04
C ASN A 65 -12.75 -5.19 -7.08
N ILE A 66 -13.30 -4.91 -5.90
CA ILE A 66 -14.66 -4.38 -5.69
C ILE A 66 -14.80 -2.90 -6.08
N SER A 67 -13.73 -2.26 -6.54
CA SER A 67 -13.74 -0.85 -6.97
C SER A 67 -14.56 -0.58 -8.24
N SER A 68 -14.99 -1.63 -8.95
CA SER A 68 -15.86 -1.51 -10.13
C SER A 68 -17.36 -1.56 -9.81
N PHE A 69 -17.73 -1.87 -8.56
CA PHE A 69 -19.12 -1.91 -8.15
C PHE A 69 -19.48 -0.65 -7.35
N SER A 70 -19.85 0.41 -8.08
CA SER A 70 -20.55 1.58 -7.54
C SER A 70 -21.97 1.18 -7.12
N LEU A 71 -22.11 0.45 -6.01
CA LEU A 71 -23.40 0.06 -5.42
C LEU A 71 -24.09 1.21 -4.68
N PHE A 72 -23.38 2.34 -4.54
CA PHE A 72 -23.93 3.59 -4.07
C PHE A 72 -23.99 4.55 -5.25
N GLN A 73 -25.20 4.97 -5.56
CA GLN A 73 -25.53 5.94 -6.58
C GLN A 73 -24.77 7.24 -6.29
N GLU A 74 -23.73 7.53 -7.08
CA GLU A 74 -23.04 8.82 -7.12
C GLU A 74 -24.04 9.88 -7.60
N ALA A 75 -24.79 10.46 -6.65
CA ALA A 75 -25.67 11.58 -6.90
C ALA A 75 -24.82 12.80 -7.26
N GLY A 76 -24.67 13.04 -8.57
CA GLY A 76 -24.11 14.27 -9.11
C GLY A 76 -22.76 14.09 -9.78
N ARG A 77 -22.71 13.32 -10.88
CA ARG A 77 -21.66 13.57 -11.88
C ARG A 77 -21.78 15.02 -12.32
N ALA A 78 -20.73 15.80 -12.02
CA ALA A 78 -20.50 17.11 -12.61
C ALA A 78 -20.78 17.05 -14.12
N SER A 79 -21.55 18.01 -14.65
CA SER A 79 -21.69 18.21 -16.10
C SER A 79 -20.32 18.10 -16.76
N GLY A 80 -20.19 17.37 -17.88
CA GLY A 80 -18.88 17.03 -18.46
C GLY A 80 -17.94 18.22 -18.69
N ALA A 81 -18.47 19.43 -18.86
CA ALA A 81 -17.71 20.68 -18.87
C ALA A 81 -17.03 20.98 -17.52
N ASP A 82 -17.76 20.88 -16.42
CA ASP A 82 -17.28 21.10 -15.04
C ASP A 82 -16.33 20.01 -14.57
N ALA A 83 -16.47 18.78 -15.05
CA ALA A 83 -15.52 17.70 -14.79
C ALA A 83 -14.12 17.99 -15.38
N GLN A 84 -14.07 18.76 -16.48
CA GLN A 84 -12.83 19.14 -17.17
C GLN A 84 -12.10 20.33 -16.52
N LEU A 85 -12.76 21.12 -15.67
CA LEU A 85 -12.10 22.22 -14.96
C LEU A 85 -11.11 21.67 -13.94
N ASN A 86 -9.82 21.98 -14.14
CA ASN A 86 -8.76 21.67 -13.19
C ASN A 86 -8.83 22.65 -12.01
N MET A 87 -9.51 22.22 -10.95
CA MET A 87 -9.61 22.95 -9.69
C MET A 87 -8.67 22.36 -8.65
N ALA A 88 -7.98 23.21 -7.90
CA ALA A 88 -7.12 22.80 -6.81
C ALA A 88 -7.27 23.72 -5.60
N LEU A 89 -7.43 23.14 -4.41
CA LEU A 89 -7.43 23.88 -3.15
C LEU A 89 -6.00 24.32 -2.81
N GLN A 90 -5.79 25.63 -2.64
CA GLN A 90 -4.49 26.23 -2.29
C GLN A 90 -4.42 26.62 -0.81
N GLY A 91 -5.55 26.95 -0.20
CA GLY A 91 -5.58 27.37 1.20
C GLY A 91 -7.00 27.41 1.75
N VAL A 92 -7.12 27.29 3.07
CA VAL A 92 -8.37 27.42 3.81
C VAL A 92 -8.17 28.31 5.02
N MET A 93 -9.19 29.09 5.34
CA MET A 93 -9.33 29.83 6.58
C MET A 93 -10.68 29.47 7.16
N VAL A 94 -10.69 28.70 8.24
CA VAL A 94 -11.90 28.25 8.92
C VAL A 94 -12.30 29.30 9.95
N GLY A 95 -13.50 29.84 9.84
CA GLY A 95 -14.08 30.81 10.77
C GLY A 95 -15.27 30.23 11.52
N TYR A 96 -15.56 30.75 12.72
CA TYR A 96 -16.78 30.43 13.46
C TYR A 96 -17.61 31.71 13.66
N PRO A 97 -18.91 31.72 13.28
CA PRO A 97 -19.66 30.68 12.56
C PRO A 97 -19.15 30.38 11.14
N SER A 98 -19.48 29.20 10.61
CA SER A 98 -18.90 28.62 9.38
C SER A 98 -18.98 29.52 8.14
N GLN A 99 -19.98 30.40 8.06
CA GLN A 99 -20.14 31.41 7.01
C GLN A 99 -18.96 32.39 6.86
N TYR A 100 -18.16 32.59 7.92
CA TYR A 100 -16.96 33.44 7.87
C TYR A 100 -15.75 32.71 7.30
N SER A 101 -15.89 31.43 6.95
CA SER A 101 -14.81 30.66 6.37
C SER A 101 -14.57 31.06 4.91
N SER A 102 -13.34 30.87 4.46
CA SER A 102 -12.96 31.12 3.08
C SER A 102 -11.92 30.12 2.60
N ALA A 103 -11.93 29.84 1.30
CA ALA A 103 -10.96 29.01 0.64
C ALA A 103 -10.30 29.78 -0.51
N VAL A 104 -9.02 29.51 -0.73
CA VAL A 104 -8.31 29.94 -1.94
C VAL A 104 -8.31 28.77 -2.91
N ILE A 105 -8.99 28.95 -4.04
CA ILE A 105 -9.19 27.91 -5.03
C ILE A 105 -8.53 28.37 -6.32
N LYS A 106 -7.62 27.53 -6.83
CA LYS A 106 -7.01 27.70 -8.14
C LYS A 106 -7.87 27.02 -9.18
N VAL A 107 -8.36 27.80 -10.14
CA VAL A 107 -9.13 27.32 -11.29
C VAL A 107 -8.29 27.58 -12.52
N ASN A 108 -7.85 26.52 -13.20
CA ASN A 108 -6.83 26.62 -14.26
C ASN A 108 -5.52 27.25 -13.73
N GLU A 109 -5.20 28.48 -14.14
CA GLU A 109 -3.97 29.19 -13.73
C GLU A 109 -4.23 30.32 -12.72
N THR A 110 -5.49 30.69 -12.48
CA THR A 110 -5.86 31.80 -11.61
C THR A 110 -6.26 31.29 -10.23
N ALA A 111 -5.68 31.85 -9.17
CA ALA A 111 -6.00 31.52 -7.79
C ALA A 111 -6.72 32.69 -7.12
N GLU A 112 -7.94 32.43 -6.64
CA GLU A 112 -8.78 33.47 -6.05
C GLU A 112 -9.39 33.01 -4.73
N ARG A 113 -9.77 33.98 -3.90
CA ARG A 113 -10.33 33.75 -2.58
C ARG A 113 -11.85 33.83 -2.64
N TYR A 114 -12.50 32.75 -2.21
CA TYR A 114 -13.95 32.62 -2.13
C TYR A 114 -14.40 32.44 -0.67
N ARG A 115 -15.50 33.07 -0.29
CA ARG A 115 -16.20 32.83 0.99
C ARG A 115 -17.31 31.80 0.80
N VAL A 116 -17.75 31.20 1.91
CA VAL A 116 -18.91 30.32 1.88
C VAL A 116 -20.13 31.07 1.31
N GLY A 117 -20.73 30.51 0.26
CA GLY A 117 -21.82 31.12 -0.51
C GLY A 117 -21.39 31.74 -1.85
N ASP A 118 -20.11 32.02 -2.06
CA ASP A 118 -19.63 32.62 -3.30
C ASP A 118 -19.60 31.59 -4.44
N VAL A 119 -19.96 32.06 -5.65
CA VAL A 119 -19.86 31.26 -6.88
C VAL A 119 -18.43 31.31 -7.40
N ILE A 120 -17.89 30.14 -7.77
CA ILE A 120 -16.54 30.02 -8.31
C ILE A 120 -16.55 30.42 -9.78
N GLU A 121 -15.74 31.42 -10.15
CA GLU A 121 -15.70 31.95 -11.51
C GLU A 121 -15.28 30.87 -12.52
N GLY A 122 -15.98 30.84 -13.66
CA GLY A 122 -15.75 29.85 -14.71
C GLY A 122 -16.32 28.45 -14.43
N SER A 123 -17.08 28.26 -13.34
CA SER A 123 -17.73 26.98 -13.01
C SER A 123 -19.20 27.15 -12.60
N SER A 124 -19.95 26.05 -12.54
CA SER A 124 -21.32 26.06 -12.00
C SER A 124 -21.39 25.81 -10.48
N TYR A 125 -20.24 25.81 -9.80
CA TYR A 125 -20.12 25.51 -8.38
C TYR A 125 -20.06 26.76 -7.52
N ALA A 126 -20.65 26.67 -6.34
CA ALA A 126 -20.46 27.62 -5.25
C ALA A 126 -19.77 26.95 -4.06
N LEU A 127 -19.00 27.72 -3.30
CA LEU A 127 -18.35 27.22 -2.09
C LEU A 127 -19.39 27.00 -1.00
N SER A 128 -19.67 25.74 -0.63
CA SER A 128 -20.69 25.42 0.36
C SER A 128 -20.12 25.27 1.77
N GLU A 129 -18.96 24.62 1.91
CA GLU A 129 -18.35 24.37 3.23
C GLU A 129 -16.83 24.44 3.14
N VAL A 130 -16.19 24.83 4.23
CA VAL A 130 -14.72 24.90 4.35
C VAL A 130 -14.31 24.21 5.63
N HIS A 131 -13.50 23.17 5.49
CA HIS A 131 -12.86 22.44 6.57
C HIS A 131 -11.36 22.71 6.58
N TRP A 132 -10.68 22.20 7.60
CA TRP A 132 -9.24 22.38 7.77
C TRP A 132 -8.43 21.61 6.70
N ASP A 133 -8.97 20.52 6.16
CA ASP A 133 -8.32 19.62 5.20
C ASP A 133 -8.90 19.68 3.78
N ARG A 134 -10.10 20.27 3.62
CA ARG A 134 -10.84 20.28 2.35
C ARG A 134 -11.84 21.43 2.26
N ALA A 135 -12.23 21.75 1.03
CA ALA A 135 -13.35 22.62 0.72
C ALA A 135 -14.42 21.82 -0.05
N VAL A 136 -15.69 22.04 0.29
CA VAL A 136 -16.83 21.39 -0.37
C VAL A 136 -17.52 22.41 -1.26
N LEU A 137 -17.69 22.04 -2.51
CA LEU A 137 -18.36 22.82 -3.54
C LEU A 137 -19.72 22.19 -3.87
N ARG A 138 -20.72 23.02 -4.14
CA ARG A 138 -22.06 22.59 -4.53
C ARG A 138 -22.54 23.34 -5.76
N SER A 139 -23.01 22.61 -6.75
CA SER A 139 -23.67 23.17 -7.93
C SER A 139 -25.15 23.42 -7.65
N ALA A 140 -25.77 24.37 -8.38
CA ALA A 140 -27.21 24.60 -8.33
C ALA A 140 -28.04 23.36 -8.71
N SER A 141 -27.45 22.43 -9.48
CA SER A 141 -28.03 21.13 -9.83
C SER A 141 -28.05 20.11 -8.68
N GLY A 142 -27.41 20.44 -7.55
CA GLY A 142 -27.25 19.55 -6.40
C GLY A 142 -25.97 18.71 -6.42
N ALA A 143 -25.18 18.76 -7.50
CA ALA A 143 -23.89 18.06 -7.57
C ALA A 143 -22.92 18.60 -6.51
N VAL A 144 -22.22 17.70 -5.82
CA VAL A 144 -21.24 18.03 -4.78
C VAL A 144 -19.85 17.65 -5.27
N ARG A 145 -18.87 18.53 -5.07
CA ARG A 145 -17.46 18.28 -5.39
C ARG A 145 -16.60 18.65 -4.20
N GLU A 146 -15.78 17.72 -3.76
CA GLU A 146 -14.81 17.98 -2.70
C GLU A 146 -13.45 18.31 -3.30
N LEU A 147 -12.86 19.41 -2.84
CA LEU A 147 -11.49 19.79 -3.13
C LEU A 147 -10.67 19.57 -1.86
N ALA A 148 -9.97 18.44 -1.79
CA ALA A 148 -8.96 18.24 -0.75
C ALA A 148 -7.68 19.00 -1.12
N PHE A 149 -6.87 19.32 -0.11
CA PHE A 149 -5.49 19.70 -0.39
C PHE A 149 -4.85 18.58 -1.21
N LYS A 150 -4.21 18.95 -2.32
CA LYS A 150 -3.25 18.04 -2.94
C LYS A 150 -2.15 17.89 -1.90
N GLY A 151 -2.19 16.77 -1.18
CA GLY A 151 -1.13 16.41 -0.27
C GLY A 151 0.17 16.58 -1.03
N ILE A 152 1.15 17.19 -0.39
CA ILE A 152 2.54 17.01 -0.80
C ILE A 152 2.70 15.50 -0.92
N GLU A 153 3.07 15.02 -2.11
CA GLU A 153 3.10 13.60 -2.48
C GLU A 153 4.02 12.77 -1.53
N ASN A 154 4.72 13.48 -0.65
CA ASN A 154 5.63 13.04 0.40
C ASN A 154 5.26 13.52 1.83
N GLY A 155 4.00 13.87 2.10
CA GLY A 155 3.53 14.35 3.41
C GLY A 155 4.22 15.63 3.92
N LEU A 156 3.87 16.10 5.13
CA LEU A 156 4.62 17.15 5.86
C LEU A 156 6.02 16.69 6.30
N ASN A 157 6.37 15.44 6.01
CA ASN A 157 7.64 14.82 6.29
C ASN A 157 8.43 14.69 4.98
N GLN A 158 8.79 15.83 4.38
CA GLN A 158 9.71 15.88 3.25
C GLN A 158 11.16 15.82 3.75
N PRO A 159 11.87 14.68 3.67
CA PRO A 159 13.31 14.76 3.47
C PRO A 159 13.53 15.47 2.13
N ILE A 160 14.46 16.41 2.12
CA ILE A 160 14.86 17.17 0.93
C ILE A 160 15.39 16.15 -0.08
N SER A 161 14.56 15.70 -1.01
CA SER A 161 14.95 14.88 -2.15
C SER A 161 15.01 15.78 -3.38
N PRO A 162 16.15 15.86 -4.08
CA PRO A 162 16.25 16.67 -5.28
C PRO A 162 15.29 16.16 -6.36
N SER A 163 14.62 17.09 -7.02
CA SER A 163 13.62 16.89 -8.07
C SER A 163 14.14 16.05 -9.24
N SER A 164 13.52 14.90 -9.49
CA SER A 164 13.69 14.12 -10.72
C SER A 164 12.68 14.59 -11.78
N PRO A 165 13.09 14.79 -13.06
CA PRO A 165 12.17 15.09 -14.14
C PRO A 165 11.23 13.91 -14.43
N SER A 166 9.97 14.21 -14.67
CA SER A 166 8.91 13.30 -15.10
C SER A 166 9.29 12.55 -16.38
N ALA A 167 9.34 11.21 -16.32
CA ALA A 167 9.51 10.34 -17.48
C ALA A 167 8.16 9.85 -18.01
N GLN A 168 7.94 10.02 -19.31
CA GLN A 168 6.82 9.46 -20.07
C GLN A 168 6.80 7.92 -20.02
N PRO A 169 5.64 7.27 -20.19
CA PRO A 169 5.56 5.82 -20.25
C PRO A 169 6.03 5.33 -21.63
N GLY A 170 7.21 4.70 -21.66
CA GLY A 170 7.79 4.11 -22.86
C GLY A 170 8.54 2.82 -22.56
N SER A 171 7.93 1.70 -22.97
CA SER A 171 8.51 0.39 -23.27
C SER A 171 9.30 -0.37 -22.18
N SER A 172 8.73 -1.50 -21.82
CA SER A 172 9.33 -2.67 -21.17
C SER A 172 10.73 -3.02 -21.69
N MET A 173 11.72 -3.02 -20.80
CA MET A 173 12.91 -3.84 -20.93
C MET A 173 13.48 -4.17 -19.55
N GLN A 174 13.55 -5.48 -19.28
CA GLN A 174 14.26 -6.18 -18.23
C GLN A 174 14.50 -5.44 -16.90
N GLN A 175 13.73 -5.85 -15.89
CA GLN A 175 13.80 -5.43 -14.49
C GLN A 175 15.21 -5.68 -13.91
N ALA A 176 16.10 -4.70 -14.08
CA ALA A 176 17.22 -4.48 -13.19
C ALA A 176 16.70 -3.65 -12.00
N SER A 177 17.04 -4.05 -10.78
CA SER A 177 16.69 -3.33 -9.55
C SER A 177 17.02 -1.84 -9.69
N PRO A 178 16.23 -0.93 -9.10
CA PRO A 178 16.51 0.50 -9.16
C PRO A 178 17.95 0.84 -8.73
N GLU A 179 18.56 0.02 -7.87
CA GLU A 179 19.97 0.11 -7.51
C GLU A 179 20.96 -0.25 -8.62
N GLN A 180 20.74 -1.30 -9.43
CA GLN A 180 21.61 -1.59 -10.58
C GLN A 180 21.62 -0.45 -11.60
N ASN A 181 20.46 0.19 -11.81
CA ASN A 181 20.35 1.34 -12.69
C ASN A 181 21.10 2.56 -12.13
N ALA A 182 21.03 2.80 -10.81
CA ALA A 182 21.77 3.87 -10.15
C ALA A 182 23.29 3.69 -10.26
N ILE A 183 23.80 2.46 -10.08
CA ILE A 183 25.24 2.18 -10.22
C ILE A 183 25.68 2.34 -11.69
N GLY A 184 24.85 1.95 -12.65
CA GLY A 184 25.12 2.19 -14.07
C GLY A 184 25.24 3.68 -14.42
N GLN A 185 24.37 4.52 -13.85
CA GLN A 185 24.46 5.98 -14.02
C GLN A 185 25.72 6.54 -13.34
N ALA A 186 26.06 6.05 -12.15
CA ALA A 186 27.29 6.44 -11.45
C ALA A 186 28.56 6.16 -12.28
N VAL A 187 28.63 4.98 -12.89
CA VAL A 187 29.75 4.57 -13.76
C VAL A 187 29.90 5.51 -14.96
N GLN A 188 28.79 5.93 -15.57
CA GLN A 188 28.80 6.88 -16.68
C GLN A 188 29.30 8.26 -16.24
N ARG A 189 28.77 8.79 -15.13
CA ARG A 189 29.12 10.12 -14.60
C ARG A 189 30.59 10.22 -14.19
N ILE A 190 31.15 9.17 -13.59
CA ILE A 190 32.58 9.13 -13.25
C ILE A 190 33.46 9.15 -14.50
N GLN A 191 33.04 8.49 -15.59
CA GLN A 191 33.78 8.52 -16.86
C GLN A 191 33.71 9.89 -17.54
N GLU A 192 32.57 10.57 -17.45
CA GLU A 192 32.40 11.92 -18.03
C GLU A 192 33.16 12.99 -17.24
N ASN A 193 32.93 13.08 -15.93
CA ASN A 193 33.57 14.06 -15.07
C ASN A 193 33.71 13.51 -13.65
N ARG A 194 34.87 12.90 -13.43
CA ARG A 194 35.23 12.28 -12.17
C ARG A 194 35.17 13.25 -11.00
N GLU A 195 35.85 14.39 -11.10
CA GLU A 195 36.00 15.34 -10.00
C GLU A 195 34.65 15.90 -9.58
N GLN A 196 33.81 16.25 -10.57
CA GLN A 196 32.47 16.74 -10.33
C GLN A 196 31.60 15.69 -9.64
N TYR A 197 31.61 14.44 -10.12
CA TYR A 197 30.81 13.37 -9.53
C TYR A 197 31.22 13.08 -8.07
N LEU A 198 32.52 13.04 -7.78
CA LEU A 198 33.00 12.85 -6.40
C LEU A 198 32.55 14.00 -5.49
N GLN A 199 32.54 15.23 -6.00
CA GLN A 199 32.09 16.39 -5.28
C GLN A 199 30.57 16.40 -5.05
N GLU A 200 29.77 15.98 -6.03
CA GLU A 200 28.33 15.74 -5.90
C GLU A 200 28.01 14.65 -4.88
N MET A 201 28.80 13.56 -4.88
CA MET A 201 28.73 12.50 -3.89
C MET A 201 29.29 12.90 -2.53
N GLY A 202 29.80 14.12 -2.39
CA GLY A 202 30.33 14.65 -1.15
C GLY A 202 31.49 13.83 -0.58
N VAL A 203 32.28 13.19 -1.44
CA VAL A 203 33.48 12.45 -1.03
C VAL A 203 34.73 13.24 -1.41
N SER A 204 35.73 13.28 -0.53
CA SER A 204 36.99 13.95 -0.80
C SER A 204 38.14 12.97 -0.84
N SER A 205 39.04 13.12 -1.80
CA SER A 205 40.29 12.34 -1.85
C SER A 205 41.13 12.63 -0.61
N SER A 206 41.53 11.58 0.10
CA SER A 206 42.39 11.69 1.27
C SER A 206 43.87 11.59 0.88
N ALA A 207 44.73 12.40 1.52
CA ALA A 207 46.18 12.41 1.25
C ALA A 207 46.88 11.07 1.52
N GLY A 208 46.23 10.15 2.26
CA GLY A 208 46.71 8.79 2.53
C GLY A 208 46.12 7.71 1.63
N GLY A 209 45.48 8.08 0.52
CA GLY A 209 44.69 7.17 -0.32
C GLY A 209 43.26 7.01 0.18
N GLY A 210 42.38 6.62 -0.74
CA GLY A 210 40.95 6.44 -0.48
C GLY A 210 40.11 7.70 -0.43
N PHE A 211 38.83 7.52 -0.08
CA PHE A 211 37.81 8.57 -0.08
C PHE A 211 37.26 8.80 1.31
N GLU A 212 37.27 10.05 1.75
CA GLU A 212 36.62 10.45 3.00
C GLU A 212 35.16 10.81 2.76
N VAL A 213 34.28 10.20 3.54
CA VAL A 213 32.83 10.44 3.53
C VAL A 213 32.56 11.72 4.29
N THR A 214 31.95 12.72 3.66
CA THR A 214 31.60 13.97 4.33
C THR A 214 30.11 14.04 4.67
N ALA A 215 29.71 15.07 5.41
CA ALA A 215 28.30 15.34 5.68
C ALA A 215 27.48 15.62 4.40
N ARG A 216 28.14 15.98 3.29
CA ARG A 216 27.50 16.23 1.99
C ARG A 216 27.16 14.95 1.23
N THR A 217 27.74 13.80 1.62
CA THR A 217 27.39 12.53 0.98
C THR A 217 25.90 12.25 1.16
N PRO A 218 25.19 11.82 0.10
CA PRO A 218 23.75 11.58 0.15
C PRO A 218 23.35 10.71 1.35
N ALA A 219 22.39 11.18 2.13
CA ALA A 219 21.95 10.49 3.36
C ALA A 219 21.41 9.08 3.07
N GLY A 220 20.73 8.90 1.93
CA GLY A 220 20.24 7.59 1.49
C GLY A 220 21.39 6.58 1.28
N LEU A 221 22.50 7.00 0.69
CA LEU A 221 23.67 6.14 0.50
C LEU A 221 24.37 5.85 1.82
N ARG A 222 24.56 6.88 2.66
CA ARG A 222 25.16 6.73 3.99
C ARG A 222 24.38 5.75 4.87
N ASN A 223 23.05 5.91 4.93
CA ASN A 223 22.20 5.05 5.76
C ASN A 223 22.15 3.61 5.23
N LYS A 224 22.07 3.42 3.91
CA LYS A 224 22.07 2.08 3.30
C LYS A 224 23.39 1.34 3.52
N LEU A 225 24.51 2.04 3.43
CA LEU A 225 25.85 1.48 3.61
C LEU A 225 26.39 1.63 5.04
N GLY A 226 25.58 2.08 6.01
CA GLY A 226 26.03 2.31 7.39
C GLY A 226 27.23 3.27 7.54
N LEU A 227 27.45 4.16 6.56
CA LEU A 227 28.56 5.10 6.53
C LEU A 227 28.25 6.35 7.38
N GLN A 228 29.27 6.86 8.05
CA GLN A 228 29.22 8.07 8.85
C GLN A 228 30.17 9.14 8.28
N PRO A 229 29.86 10.43 8.45
CA PRO A 229 30.81 11.49 8.15
C PRO A 229 32.12 11.29 8.92
N GLY A 230 33.25 11.37 8.24
CA GLY A 230 34.58 11.08 8.77
C GLY A 230 35.07 9.65 8.50
N ASP A 231 34.23 8.77 7.95
CA ASP A 231 34.67 7.45 7.50
C ASP A 231 35.58 7.58 6.27
N ARG A 232 36.68 6.82 6.25
CA ARG A 232 37.58 6.74 5.10
C ARG A 232 37.44 5.41 4.40
N ILE A 233 36.93 5.41 3.18
CA ILE A 233 36.85 4.24 2.31
C ILE A 233 38.25 3.90 1.82
N MET A 234 38.73 2.71 2.15
CA MET A 234 40.05 2.19 1.79
C MET A 234 39.98 1.24 0.60
N SER A 235 38.97 0.37 0.53
CA SER A 235 38.77 -0.55 -0.59
C SER A 235 37.29 -0.80 -0.92
N LEU A 236 37.03 -1.13 -2.19
CA LEU A 236 35.75 -1.60 -2.72
C LEU A 236 35.96 -3.00 -3.31
N ASN A 237 35.18 -3.98 -2.89
CA ASN A 237 35.28 -5.40 -3.28
C ASN A 237 36.73 -5.95 -3.17
N GLY A 238 37.50 -5.46 -2.18
CA GLY A 238 38.91 -5.84 -1.95
C GLY A 238 39.93 -5.09 -2.80
N GLN A 239 39.51 -4.14 -3.65
CA GLN A 239 40.38 -3.31 -4.47
C GLN A 239 40.54 -1.92 -3.84
N ALA A 240 41.78 -1.46 -3.69
CA ALA A 240 42.07 -0.16 -3.07
C ALA A 240 41.50 1.00 -3.91
N VAL A 241 40.80 1.92 -3.24
CA VAL A 241 40.25 3.13 -3.88
C VAL A 241 41.25 4.27 -3.84
N GLY A 242 41.26 5.13 -4.87
CA GLY A 242 42.13 6.31 -4.93
C GLY A 242 43.61 6.06 -5.26
N GLN A 243 44.05 4.81 -5.45
CA GLN A 243 45.43 4.47 -5.86
C GLN A 243 45.56 4.27 -7.38
N GLY A 244 45.07 5.22 -8.19
CA GLY A 244 45.24 5.21 -9.65
C GLY A 244 44.40 4.16 -10.42
N GLN A 245 43.59 3.36 -9.74
CA GLN A 245 42.53 2.54 -10.34
C GLN A 245 41.31 3.41 -10.68
N SER A 246 40.65 3.10 -11.80
CA SER A 246 39.43 3.82 -12.21
C SER A 246 38.22 3.33 -11.41
N GLU A 247 37.61 4.24 -10.64
CA GLU A 247 36.46 3.98 -9.78
C GLU A 247 35.24 3.54 -10.58
N ALA A 248 35.12 4.00 -11.83
CA ALA A 248 34.14 3.51 -12.78
C ALA A 248 34.24 1.99 -12.97
N GLN A 249 35.46 1.43 -13.01
CA GLN A 249 35.67 0.00 -13.18
C GLN A 249 35.31 -0.77 -11.90
N LEU A 250 35.64 -0.21 -10.73
CA LEU A 250 35.28 -0.78 -9.43
C LEU A 250 33.75 -0.84 -9.25
N LEU A 251 33.04 0.23 -9.61
CA LEU A 251 31.58 0.30 -9.55
C LEU A 251 30.91 -0.60 -10.60
N GLU A 252 31.46 -0.69 -11.81
CA GLU A 252 30.98 -1.61 -12.85
C GLU A 252 31.08 -3.06 -12.40
N GLN A 253 32.18 -3.42 -11.73
CA GLN A 253 32.34 -4.74 -11.12
C GLN A 253 31.29 -4.98 -10.02
N ALA A 254 31.11 -4.02 -9.11
CA ALA A 254 30.08 -4.13 -8.07
C ALA A 254 28.66 -4.26 -8.65
N ARG A 255 28.37 -3.58 -9.77
CA ARG A 255 27.10 -3.71 -10.50
C ARG A 255 26.87 -5.15 -10.99
N ARG A 256 27.90 -5.77 -11.56
CA ARG A 256 27.85 -7.14 -12.09
C ARG A 256 27.72 -8.19 -10.99
N GLU A 257 28.41 -7.97 -9.87
CA GLU A 257 28.36 -8.87 -8.71
C GLU A 257 27.04 -8.73 -7.94
N GLY A 258 26.34 -7.59 -8.08
CA GLY A 258 25.10 -7.31 -7.35
C GLY A 258 25.32 -7.07 -5.86
N GLN A 259 26.57 -6.94 -5.42
CA GLN A 259 26.97 -6.69 -4.05
C GLN A 259 28.13 -5.69 -4.00
N VAL A 260 28.13 -4.86 -2.95
CA VAL A 260 29.24 -3.94 -2.62
C VAL A 260 29.76 -4.31 -1.25
N LYS A 261 31.06 -4.60 -1.17
CA LYS A 261 31.82 -4.76 0.06
C LYS A 261 32.82 -3.60 0.18
N LEU A 262 32.63 -2.75 1.17
CA LEU A 262 33.49 -1.60 1.46
C LEU A 262 34.32 -1.88 2.70
N GLU A 263 35.63 -1.63 2.62
CA GLU A 263 36.47 -1.52 3.81
C GLU A 263 36.66 -0.05 4.15
N ILE A 264 36.25 0.34 5.36
CA ILE A 264 36.29 1.71 5.84
C ILE A 264 37.15 1.81 7.11
N LYS A 265 37.80 2.96 7.31
CA LYS A 265 38.45 3.33 8.56
C LYS A 265 37.63 4.42 9.26
N ARG A 266 37.15 4.12 10.47
CA ARG A 266 36.41 5.04 11.34
C ARG A 266 37.27 5.36 12.57
N GLY A 267 37.79 6.58 12.64
CA GLY A 267 38.81 6.91 13.64
C GLY A 267 40.06 6.06 13.41
N ASP A 268 40.38 5.16 14.35
CA ASP A 268 41.49 4.21 14.19
C ASP A 268 41.06 2.78 13.82
N GLN A 269 39.75 2.49 13.82
CA GLN A 269 39.23 1.15 13.58
C GLN A 269 38.95 0.91 12.10
N VAL A 270 39.37 -0.24 11.57
CA VAL A 270 38.98 -0.72 10.24
C VAL A 270 37.74 -1.60 10.34
N MET A 271 36.73 -1.32 9.52
CA MET A 271 35.45 -2.02 9.50
C MET A 271 35.10 -2.42 8.07
N THR A 272 34.40 -3.53 7.91
CA THR A 272 33.85 -3.95 6.62
C THR A 272 32.35 -3.76 6.61
N VAL A 273 31.84 -3.11 5.57
CA VAL A 273 30.41 -2.95 5.30
C VAL A 273 30.10 -3.74 4.03
N GLN A 274 29.04 -4.54 4.06
CA GLN A 274 28.56 -5.24 2.86
C GLN A 274 27.08 -4.93 2.64
N GLN A 275 26.73 -4.68 1.39
CA GLN A 275 25.36 -4.46 0.94
C GLN A 275 25.09 -5.26 -0.33
N ASP A 276 23.97 -5.96 -0.34
CA ASP A 276 23.45 -6.67 -1.51
C ASP A 276 22.38 -5.82 -2.21
N PHE A 277 22.33 -5.90 -3.53
CA PHE A 277 21.43 -5.13 -4.42
C PHE A 277 20.56 -6.05 -5.31
N LYS A 278 20.50 -7.35 -4.99
CA LYS A 278 19.76 -8.36 -5.75
C LYS A 278 18.34 -8.57 -5.25
#